data_AF-A0A540X2N2-F1
#
_entry.id   AF-A0A540X2N2-F1
#
_cell.length_a   1.000
_cell.length_b   1.000
_cell.length_c   1.000
_cell.angle_alpha   90.00
_cell.angle_beta   90.00
_cell.angle_gamma   90.00
#
_symmetry.space_group_name_H-M   'P 1'
#
loop_
_entity.id
_entity.type
_entity.pdbx_description
1 polymer ?
#
loop_
_entity_poly.entity_id
_entity_poly.type
_entity_poly.pdbx_seq_one_letter_code
_entity_poly.pdbx_strand_id
1 'polypeptide(L)'
;MRTKLHRPPLTVLTVLSLALLMPAIALAHGKDGAHVMGTVKEVKQNTLVVETSDGKQQEVMTDPNTRYEKSGVAVTAADLKAGERVVVHGMKMNNGQVHAQLVKFGKPHANGPEKQKGDTKGAEPAPTPPAQGESHEHSGH
;
A
#
# COMPACT_ATOMS: atom_id res chain seq x y z
N MET A 1 -30.14 21.62 -63.89
CA MET A 1 -30.66 21.06 -62.63
C MET A 1 -29.75 19.92 -62.17
N ARG A 2 -29.39 19.89 -60.88
CA ARG A 2 -28.35 19.04 -60.29
C ARG A 2 -28.99 17.75 -59.74
N THR A 3 -28.55 16.58 -60.18
CA THR A 3 -28.82 15.31 -59.48
C THR A 3 -27.50 14.75 -58.97
N LYS A 4 -27.30 14.84 -57.64
CA LYS A 4 -26.18 14.21 -56.94
C LYS A 4 -26.35 12.69 -56.98
N LEU A 5 -25.49 12.02 -57.74
CA LEU A 5 -25.40 10.57 -57.78
C LEU A 5 -24.59 10.09 -56.58
N HIS A 6 -25.28 9.50 -55.59
CA HIS A 6 -24.66 8.82 -54.47
C HIS A 6 -24.00 7.53 -54.97
N ARG A 7 -22.68 7.42 -54.83
CA ARG A 7 -21.92 6.19 -55.08
C ARG A 7 -21.40 5.66 -53.75
N PRO A 8 -21.99 4.61 -53.17
CA PRO A 8 -21.37 3.90 -52.06
C PRO A 8 -20.30 2.93 -52.61
N PRO A 9 -19.08 2.89 -52.06
CA PRO A 9 -18.18 1.78 -52.32
C PRO A 9 -18.66 0.55 -51.53
N LEU A 10 -19.17 -0.41 -52.31
CA LEU A 10 -19.33 -1.82 -51.97
C LEU A 10 -17.94 -2.46 -51.78
N THR A 11 -17.89 -3.72 -51.29
CA THR A 11 -16.71 -4.63 -51.08
C THR A 11 -16.22 -4.57 -49.60
N VAL A 12 -16.17 -5.63 -48.76
CA VAL A 12 -16.01 -7.08 -48.96
C VAL A 12 -16.66 -7.88 -47.80
N LEU A 13 -17.24 -9.01 -48.19
CA LEU A 13 -17.60 -10.27 -47.52
C LEU A 13 -16.87 -10.71 -46.22
N THR A 14 -17.63 -11.35 -45.33
CA THR A 14 -17.33 -12.10 -44.09
C THR A 14 -16.25 -13.20 -44.17
N VAL A 15 -15.40 -13.34 -43.13
CA VAL A 15 -14.70 -14.59 -42.75
C VAL A 15 -14.66 -14.75 -41.22
N LEU A 16 -15.05 -15.95 -40.77
CA LEU A 16 -15.04 -16.51 -39.42
C LEU A 16 -13.62 -16.56 -38.82
N SER A 17 -13.43 -16.08 -37.58
CA SER A 17 -12.21 -16.32 -36.79
C SER A 17 -12.57 -16.59 -35.34
N LEU A 18 -12.79 -17.87 -35.03
CA LEU A 18 -12.77 -18.38 -33.66
C LEU A 18 -11.29 -18.52 -33.23
N ALA A 19 -10.77 -17.51 -32.53
CA ALA A 19 -9.51 -17.61 -31.80
C ALA A 19 -9.83 -17.80 -30.31
N LEU A 20 -9.89 -19.07 -29.88
CA LEU A 20 -9.65 -19.42 -28.48
C LEU A 20 -8.13 -19.35 -28.21
N LEU A 21 -7.77 -19.28 -26.92
CA LEU A 21 -6.46 -19.01 -26.29
C LEU A 21 -6.29 -17.51 -25.97
N MET A 22 -6.42 -17.03 -24.73
CA MET A 22 -6.06 -17.63 -23.44
C MET A 22 -7.01 -17.13 -22.34
N PRO A 23 -7.43 -17.97 -21.37
CA PRO A 23 -7.86 -17.42 -20.10
C PRO A 23 -6.62 -16.80 -19.45
N ALA A 24 -6.56 -15.48 -19.32
CA ALA A 24 -5.58 -14.83 -18.46
C ALA A 24 -5.93 -15.14 -17.00
N ILE A 25 -5.69 -16.38 -16.55
CA ILE A 25 -5.65 -16.72 -15.13
C ILE A 25 -4.35 -16.17 -14.59
N ALA A 26 -4.32 -14.87 -14.34
CA ALA A 26 -3.35 -14.23 -13.47
C ALA A 26 -3.90 -12.88 -12.99
N LEU A 27 -5.11 -12.86 -12.44
CA LEU A 27 -5.36 -11.90 -11.37
C LEU A 27 -4.94 -12.59 -10.09
N ALA A 28 -3.70 -12.26 -9.69
CA ALA A 28 -3.17 -12.54 -8.38
C ALA A 28 -4.29 -12.42 -7.33
N HIS A 29 -4.47 -13.46 -6.51
CA HIS A 29 -5.26 -13.32 -5.30
C HIS A 29 -4.69 -12.12 -4.55
N GLY A 30 -5.47 -11.05 -4.38
CA GLY A 30 -5.09 -9.81 -3.71
C GLY A 30 -4.59 -10.07 -2.29
N LYS A 31 -3.32 -10.45 -2.19
CA LYS A 31 -2.56 -10.72 -0.97
C LYS A 31 -1.29 -9.86 -0.91
N ASP A 32 -1.03 -9.10 -1.98
CA ASP A 32 0.06 -8.15 -2.00
C ASP A 32 -0.33 -6.95 -1.15
N GLY A 33 0.28 -6.86 0.03
CA GLY A 33 0.24 -5.66 0.85
C GLY A 33 0.67 -4.46 0.00
N ALA A 34 -0.14 -3.42 0.02
CA ALA A 34 0.13 -2.16 -0.67
C ALA A 34 0.65 -1.13 0.32
N HIS A 35 1.70 -0.42 -0.10
CA HIS A 35 2.23 0.71 0.63
C HIS A 35 2.12 1.95 -0.24
N VAL A 36 1.33 2.95 0.19
CA VAL A 36 1.18 4.22 -0.52
C VAL A 36 1.77 5.32 0.34
N MET A 37 2.76 6.04 -0.20
CA MET A 37 3.39 7.18 0.46
C MET A 37 3.20 8.43 -0.38
N GLY A 38 2.84 9.53 0.25
CA GLY A 38 2.54 10.74 -0.49
C GLY A 38 2.00 11.88 0.35
N THR A 39 1.33 12.81 -0.32
CA THR A 39 0.63 13.95 0.29
C THR A 39 -0.86 13.84 0.00
N VAL A 40 -1.70 14.03 1.01
CA VAL A 40 -3.15 14.03 0.80
C VAL A 40 -3.55 15.26 0.00
N LYS A 41 -4.21 15.04 -1.13
CA LYS A 41 -4.85 16.12 -1.91
C LYS A 41 -6.28 16.35 -1.47
N GLU A 42 -6.99 15.27 -1.15
CA GLU A 42 -8.41 15.33 -0.81
C GLU A 42 -8.78 14.23 0.19
N VAL A 43 -9.66 14.57 1.12
CA VAL A 43 -10.27 13.64 2.08
C VAL A 43 -11.77 13.63 1.82
N LYS A 44 -12.29 12.50 1.36
CA LYS A 44 -13.73 12.22 1.19
C LYS A 44 -14.19 11.25 2.28
N GLN A 45 -15.50 10.98 2.36
CA GLN A 45 -16.08 10.11 3.39
C GLN A 45 -15.43 8.72 3.46
N ASN A 46 -15.16 8.08 2.32
CA ASN A 46 -14.60 6.73 2.25
C ASN A 46 -13.42 6.62 1.26
N THR A 47 -12.82 7.76 0.92
CA THR A 47 -11.75 7.81 -0.08
C THR A 47 -10.77 8.91 0.24
N LEU A 48 -9.49 8.59 0.20
CA LEU A 48 -8.37 9.52 0.27
C LEU A 48 -7.74 9.60 -1.11
N VAL A 49 -7.49 10.82 -1.60
CA VAL A 49 -6.70 11.03 -2.80
C VAL A 49 -5.30 11.42 -2.38
N VAL A 50 -4.33 10.57 -2.67
CA VAL A 50 -2.93 10.75 -2.32
C VAL A 50 -2.11 11.05 -3.57
N GLU A 51 -1.41 12.17 -3.59
CA GLU A 51 -0.35 12.39 -4.57
C GLU A 51 0.90 11.66 -4.10
N THR A 52 1.30 10.63 -4.83
CA THR A 52 2.50 9.85 -4.54
C THR A 52 3.76 10.65 -4.84
N SER A 53 4.90 10.21 -4.32
CA SER A 53 6.19 10.87 -4.57
C SER A 53 6.56 10.96 -6.06
N ASP A 54 6.04 10.08 -6.90
CA ASP A 54 6.18 10.10 -8.36
C ASP A 54 5.25 11.11 -9.07
N GLY A 55 4.48 11.89 -8.31
CA GLY A 55 3.52 12.87 -8.83
C GLY A 55 2.22 12.27 -9.38
N LYS A 56 1.97 10.97 -9.15
CA LYS A 56 0.72 10.31 -9.55
C LYS A 56 -0.34 10.44 -8.48
N GLN A 57 -1.61 10.50 -8.87
CA GLN A 57 -2.71 10.43 -7.92
C GLN A 57 -3.13 8.97 -7.70
N GLN A 58 -3.17 8.55 -6.44
CA GLN A 58 -3.64 7.24 -6.01
C GLN A 58 -4.89 7.43 -5.14
N GLU A 59 -5.97 6.76 -5.54
CA GLU A 59 -7.17 6.65 -4.71
C GLU A 59 -6.98 5.51 -3.70
N VAL A 60 -7.25 5.82 -2.44
CA VAL A 60 -7.18 4.90 -1.32
C VAL A 60 -8.56 4.84 -0.68
N MET A 61 -9.17 3.66 -0.68
CA MET A 61 -10.44 3.42 -0.02
C MET A 61 -10.24 3.25 1.49
N THR A 62 -11.14 3.84 2.26
CA THR A 62 -11.17 3.74 3.72
C THR A 62 -12.53 3.27 4.18
N ASP A 63 -12.56 2.52 5.27
CA ASP A 63 -13.76 1.96 5.88
C ASP A 63 -13.70 2.05 7.41
N PRO A 64 -14.77 1.68 8.14
CA PRO A 64 -14.79 1.74 9.60
C PRO A 64 -13.68 0.94 10.30
N ASN A 65 -13.06 -0.05 9.63
CA ASN A 65 -11.94 -0.82 10.16
C ASN A 65 -10.56 -0.20 9.90
N THR A 66 -10.47 0.86 9.08
CA THR A 66 -9.22 1.58 8.84
C THR A 66 -8.77 2.27 10.12
N ARG A 67 -7.54 1.98 10.56
CA ARG A 67 -6.92 2.64 11.72
C ARG A 67 -6.19 3.90 11.28
N TYR A 68 -6.19 4.92 12.14
CA TYR A 68 -5.52 6.20 11.88
C TYR A 68 -4.54 6.51 12.99
N GLU A 69 -3.33 6.93 12.62
CA GLU A 69 -2.29 7.32 13.57
C GLU A 69 -1.65 8.64 13.17
N LYS A 70 -1.62 9.60 14.08
CA LYS A 70 -0.90 10.86 13.93
C LYS A 70 0.36 10.83 14.79
N SER A 71 1.53 10.87 14.15
CA SER A 71 2.84 10.81 14.84
C SER A 71 2.94 9.63 15.85
N GLY A 72 2.38 8.47 15.48
CA GLY A 72 2.38 7.25 16.31
C GLY A 72 1.29 7.18 17.38
N VAL A 73 0.42 8.19 17.48
CA VAL A 73 -0.72 8.19 18.40
C VAL A 73 -2.01 7.86 17.62
N ALA A 74 -2.81 6.93 18.13
CA ALA A 74 -4.09 6.59 17.52
C ALA A 74 -5.06 7.79 17.53
N VAL A 75 -5.65 8.10 16.39
CA VAL A 75 -6.57 9.23 16.15
C VAL A 75 -7.72 8.79 15.26
N THR A 76 -8.55 9.74 14.81
CA THR A 76 -9.67 9.46 13.90
C THR A 76 -9.41 9.99 12.49
N ALA A 77 -10.24 9.58 11.53
CA ALA A 77 -10.20 10.13 10.18
C ALA A 77 -10.42 11.66 10.13
N ALA A 78 -11.12 12.24 11.11
CA ALA A 78 -11.40 13.68 11.17
C ALA A 78 -10.14 14.54 11.43
N ASP A 79 -9.11 13.92 12.02
CA ASP A 79 -7.83 14.55 12.30
C ASP A 79 -6.94 14.68 11.06
N LEU A 80 -7.19 13.85 10.04
CA LEU A 80 -6.46 13.86 8.77
C LEU A 80 -6.97 14.98 7.88
N LYS A 81 -6.03 15.74 7.30
CA LYS A 81 -6.35 16.87 6.41
C LYS A 81 -5.55 16.84 5.13
N ALA A 82 -6.07 17.50 4.10
CA ALA A 82 -5.31 17.77 2.89
C ALA A 82 -4.01 18.53 3.22
N GLY A 83 -2.94 18.21 2.51
CA GLY A 83 -1.59 18.73 2.72
C GLY A 83 -0.74 17.93 3.71
N GLU A 84 -1.30 16.99 4.46
CA GLU A 84 -0.50 16.12 5.35
C GLU A 84 0.24 15.04 4.55
N ARG A 85 1.48 14.77 4.96
CA ARG A 85 2.25 13.62 4.49
C ARG A 85 1.68 12.36 5.11
N VAL A 86 1.47 11.34 4.29
CA VAL A 86 0.81 10.10 4.68
C VAL A 86 1.57 8.88 4.21
N VAL A 87 1.41 7.83 5.00
CA VAL A 87 1.93 6.49 4.77
C VAL A 87 0.77 5.53 5.02
N VAL A 88 0.26 4.91 3.96
CA VAL A 88 -0.88 3.99 3.99
C VAL A 88 -0.38 2.57 3.84
N HIS A 89 -0.76 1.72 4.78
CA HIS A 89 -0.67 0.27 4.65
C HIS A 89 -2.06 -0.28 4.33
N GLY A 90 -2.14 -1.06 3.25
CA GLY A 90 -3.41 -1.60 2.79
C GLY A 90 -3.24 -2.83 1.92
N MET A 91 -4.31 -3.19 1.22
CA MET A 91 -4.30 -4.27 0.24
C MET A 91 -4.60 -3.70 -1.15
N LYS A 92 -3.86 -4.15 -2.16
CA LYS A 92 -4.19 -3.81 -3.54
C LYS A 92 -5.36 -4.67 -4.02
N MET A 93 -6.38 -4.01 -4.54
CA MET A 93 -7.55 -4.65 -5.13
C MET A 93 -7.30 -4.96 -6.61
N ASN A 94 -8.08 -5.89 -7.16
CA ASN A 94 -7.99 -6.30 -8.57
C ASN A 94 -8.24 -5.16 -9.57
N ASN A 95 -8.98 -4.13 -9.17
CA ASN A 95 -9.26 -2.92 -9.96
C ASN A 95 -8.16 -1.85 -9.84
N GLY A 96 -7.07 -2.12 -9.13
CA GLY A 96 -5.95 -1.20 -8.93
C GLY A 96 -6.10 -0.23 -7.76
N GLN A 97 -7.27 -0.18 -7.10
CA GLN A 97 -7.49 0.60 -5.88
C GLN A 97 -6.76 -0.02 -4.69
N VAL A 98 -6.51 0.79 -3.66
CA VAL A 98 -5.90 0.33 -2.40
C VAL A 98 -6.93 0.44 -1.29
N HIS A 99 -7.15 -0.64 -0.55
CA HIS A 99 -8.00 -0.65 0.64
C HIS A 99 -7.13 -0.46 1.88
N ALA A 100 -7.28 0.66 2.58
CA ALA A 100 -6.44 1.00 3.73
C ALA A 100 -6.81 0.19 4.98
N GLN A 101 -5.79 -0.39 5.61
CA GLN A 101 -5.90 -0.98 6.95
C GLN A 101 -5.34 -0.02 8.01
N LEU A 102 -4.29 0.72 7.68
CA LEU A 102 -3.67 1.71 8.55
C LEU A 102 -3.22 2.94 7.74
N VAL A 103 -3.57 4.12 8.23
CA VAL A 103 -3.13 5.41 7.70
C VAL A 103 -2.31 6.13 8.77
N LYS A 104 -1.01 6.30 8.53
CA LYS A 104 -0.10 7.07 9.39
C LYS A 104 0.16 8.43 8.77
N PHE A 105 0.15 9.49 9.58
CA PHE A 105 0.33 10.86 9.10
C PHE A 105 0.93 11.78 10.17
N GLY A 106 1.37 12.96 9.74
CA GLY A 106 1.92 13.97 10.65
C GLY A 106 2.91 14.90 9.96
N LYS A 107 3.45 15.86 10.73
CA LYS A 107 4.46 16.78 10.22
C LYS A 107 5.68 15.97 9.77
N PRO A 108 6.24 16.24 8.58
CA PRO A 108 7.53 15.67 8.23
C PRO A 108 8.51 16.03 9.36
N HIS A 109 9.09 15.03 10.00
CA HIS A 109 10.16 15.25 10.95
C HIS A 109 11.33 15.83 10.15
N ALA A 110 11.46 17.16 10.15
CA ALA A 110 12.74 17.80 9.91
C ALA A 110 13.64 17.41 11.09
N ASN A 111 14.43 16.35 10.89
CA ASN A 111 15.49 15.81 11.75
C ASN A 111 15.11 14.66 12.71
N GLY A 112 15.68 13.47 12.42
CA GLY A 112 15.87 12.36 13.36
C GLY A 112 15.97 11.01 12.63
N PRO A 113 16.97 10.15 12.88
CA PRO A 113 17.04 8.84 12.25
C PRO A 113 15.86 8.00 12.75
N GLU A 114 14.89 7.78 11.88
CA GLU A 114 13.76 6.90 12.10
C GLU A 114 14.33 5.50 12.32
N LYS A 115 14.42 5.08 13.59
CA LYS A 115 14.58 3.69 13.96
C LYS A 115 13.36 2.97 13.39
N GLN A 116 13.52 2.47 12.18
CA GLN A 116 12.76 1.38 11.63
C GLN A 116 13.02 0.17 12.53
N LYS A 117 12.32 0.11 13.67
CA LYS A 117 12.23 -1.08 14.49
C LYS A 117 11.27 -2.01 13.75
N GLY A 118 11.85 -2.72 12.78
CA GLY A 118 11.27 -3.97 12.30
C GLY A 118 11.23 -4.93 13.48
N ASP A 119 10.09 -5.03 14.14
CA ASP A 119 9.76 -6.13 15.02
C ASP A 119 9.43 -7.36 14.15
N THR A 120 10.38 -7.77 13.32
CA THR A 120 10.40 -9.13 12.78
C THR A 120 10.74 -10.00 13.97
N LYS A 121 9.72 -10.67 14.52
CA LYS A 121 9.86 -11.82 15.42
C LYS A 121 10.51 -12.96 14.62
N GLY A 122 11.81 -12.82 14.33
CA GLY A 122 12.71 -13.89 13.95
C GLY A 122 13.37 -14.39 15.21
N ALA A 123 13.14 -15.67 15.51
CA ALA A 123 13.87 -16.36 16.54
C ALA A 123 15.38 -16.34 16.21
N GLU A 124 16.20 -15.93 17.16
CA GLU A 124 17.63 -16.24 17.17
C GLU A 124 18.03 -16.60 18.62
N PRO A 125 18.84 -17.65 18.83
CA PRO A 125 18.96 -18.32 20.11
C PRO A 125 19.78 -17.49 21.10
N ALA A 126 19.52 -17.70 22.39
CA ALA A 126 20.22 -17.04 23.49
C ALA A 126 21.75 -17.24 23.38
N PRO A 127 22.57 -16.21 23.63
CA PRO A 127 24.00 -16.37 23.74
C PRO A 127 24.36 -17.07 25.06
N THR A 128 25.14 -18.15 24.95
CA THR A 128 25.80 -18.81 26.09
C THR A 128 26.67 -17.80 26.84
N PRO A 129 26.57 -17.66 28.17
CA PRO A 129 27.52 -16.87 28.94
C PRO A 129 28.94 -17.49 28.90
N PRO A 130 30.00 -16.68 28.83
CA PRO A 130 31.37 -17.17 28.81
C PRO A 130 31.80 -17.70 30.18
N ALA A 131 32.51 -18.83 30.17
CA ALA A 131 33.16 -19.41 31.33
C ALA A 131 34.54 -18.76 31.54
N GLN A 132 34.76 -18.11 32.70
CA GLN A 132 36.02 -17.95 33.45
C GLN A 132 35.60 -17.47 34.87
N GLY A 133 36.13 -17.87 36.03
CA GLY A 133 37.27 -18.67 36.44
C GLY A 133 37.54 -18.34 37.92
N GLU A 134 37.72 -19.36 38.75
CA GLU A 134 38.48 -19.41 40.03
C GLU A 134 38.29 -18.34 41.12
N SER A 135 37.80 -18.78 42.30
CA SER A 135 38.54 -18.65 43.58
C SER A 135 37.93 -19.55 44.67
N HIS A 136 38.74 -20.50 45.16
CA HIS A 136 38.97 -20.93 46.56
C HIS A 136 38.10 -20.25 47.66
N GLU A 137 37.68 -20.82 48.79
CA GLU A 137 38.00 -22.05 49.54
C GLU A 137 37.10 -22.07 50.82
N HIS A 138 36.86 -23.27 51.36
CA HIS A 138 36.81 -23.65 52.80
C HIS A 138 35.63 -23.31 53.75
N SER A 139 35.44 -24.28 54.68
CA SER A 139 34.66 -24.31 55.92
C SER A 139 33.16 -24.63 55.76
N GLY A 140 32.60 -25.76 56.20
CA GLY A 140 32.91 -26.61 57.35
C GLY A 140 31.71 -26.57 58.30
N HIS A 141 31.03 -27.70 58.48
CA HIS A 141 30.34 -28.24 59.68
C HIS A 141 29.44 -29.41 59.27
#